data_AF-A0A938CGU5-F1
#
_entry.id   AF-A0A938CGU5-F1
#
_cell.length_a   1.000
_cell.length_b   1.000
_cell.length_c   1.000
_cell.angle_alpha   90.00
_cell.angle_beta   90.00
_cell.angle_gamma   90.00
#
_symmetry.space_group_name_H-M   'P 1'
#
loop_
_entity.id
_entity.type
_entity.pdbx_description
1 polymer ?
#
loop_
_entity_poly.entity_id
_entity_poly.type
_entity_poly.pdbx_seq_one_letter_code
_entity_poly.pdbx_strand_id
1 'polypeptide(L)'
;MDCPNGHGAMVAGRRYCVCEECRHRVPLGPVEPVLVRAPSLGALLPSLPSTVALVLDEYAREADDYLALHRMSGALEIVARFLTVAALTDVWQRRVCPEDGFPEALVTQLLQHLERPTLGSWRVLVEAAVAAAPGEGTVPGLAGYVRRFADALGGANADPLQELLPMRNALAHGGRLSETRVQEFLAAHAERFEELMAGLEFLSEEAGVALVASPAEGPARLLRGLPPEYPEFDRSTLPEGFRQAGPDRMLLVTPNGVLDLCPLHAYGEVMQVEKDQLVGQGEEAIQLYARSDAAAGVDYTALGSRASSSRGKPDWETRFAEVFRLEAWRSRVEVGSALARYTFSRRMDDLLRLFVGRDEQVAAAAEMIDATESGVLWLAGKPGMGKSAFMAKLVRDALERGGVGHRQQGTHMESEVKSNGVPVPSND
;
A
#
# COMPACT_ATOMS: atom_id res chain seq x y z
N MET A 1 30.25 -25.91 -24.09
CA MET A 1 29.12 -26.84 -24.32
C MET A 1 28.73 -26.68 -25.76
N ASP A 2 28.59 -27.79 -26.49
CA ASP A 2 28.24 -27.75 -27.91
C ASP A 2 26.72 -27.83 -28.10
N CYS A 3 26.23 -27.17 -29.14
CA CYS A 3 24.82 -27.14 -29.48
C CYS A 3 24.33 -28.55 -29.83
N PRO A 4 23.23 -29.05 -29.25
CA PRO A 4 22.70 -30.38 -29.56
C PRO A 4 22.24 -30.50 -31.03
N ASN A 5 22.06 -29.37 -31.71
CA ASN A 5 21.72 -29.31 -33.13
C ASN A 5 22.95 -29.22 -34.07
N GLY A 6 24.18 -29.35 -33.56
CA GLY A 6 25.40 -29.42 -34.37
C GLY A 6 26.04 -28.10 -34.80
N HIS A 7 25.55 -26.95 -34.33
CA HIS A 7 26.05 -25.60 -34.68
C HIS A 7 27.32 -25.16 -33.92
N GLY A 8 28.08 -26.11 -33.34
CA GLY A 8 29.29 -25.82 -32.59
C GLY A 8 29.07 -25.24 -31.19
N ALA A 9 30.07 -24.50 -30.69
CA ALA A 9 30.13 -24.03 -29.31
C ALA A 9 29.01 -23.01 -29.01
N MET A 10 28.32 -23.20 -27.89
CA MET A 10 27.28 -22.29 -27.41
C MET A 10 27.88 -21.16 -26.55
N VAL A 11 27.23 -19.99 -26.57
CA VAL A 11 27.57 -18.86 -25.70
C VAL A 11 26.96 -19.07 -24.32
N ALA A 12 27.79 -19.06 -23.28
CA ALA A 12 27.34 -19.23 -21.90
C ALA A 12 26.70 -17.94 -21.37
N GLY A 13 25.46 -18.03 -20.90
CA GLY A 13 24.80 -17.03 -20.06
C GLY A 13 24.73 -17.47 -18.59
N ARG A 14 24.17 -16.65 -17.69
CA ARG A 14 24.10 -16.95 -16.24
C ARG A 14 23.34 -18.24 -15.89
N ARG A 15 22.30 -18.62 -16.65
CA ARG A 15 21.45 -19.82 -16.37
C ARG A 15 21.37 -20.83 -17.52
N TYR A 16 21.83 -20.44 -18.71
CA TYR A 16 21.69 -21.23 -19.92
C TYR A 16 22.81 -20.91 -20.88
N CYS A 17 23.23 -21.90 -21.64
CA CYS A 17 23.98 -21.72 -22.86
C CYS A 17 22.99 -21.44 -24.00
N VAL A 18 23.28 -20.47 -24.85
CA VAL A 18 22.48 -20.15 -26.04
C VAL A 18 23.32 -20.40 -27.28
N CYS A 19 22.77 -21.14 -28.24
CA CYS A 19 23.34 -21.22 -29.58
C CYS A 19 22.97 -19.95 -30.35
N GLU A 20 23.95 -19.21 -30.86
CA GLU A 20 23.69 -17.95 -31.57
C GLU A 20 22.95 -18.16 -32.91
N GLU A 21 23.18 -19.30 -33.58
CA GLU A 21 22.51 -19.62 -34.85
C GLU A 21 21.06 -20.06 -34.67
N CYS A 22 20.81 -21.15 -33.94
CA CYS A 22 19.46 -21.73 -33.83
C CYS A 22 18.66 -21.26 -32.61
N ARG A 23 19.25 -20.40 -31.76
CA ARG A 23 18.64 -19.87 -30.52
C ARG A 23 18.23 -20.93 -29.49
N HIS A 24 18.60 -22.19 -29.70
CA HIS A 24 18.36 -23.27 -28.75
C HIS A 24 19.09 -23.01 -27.44
N ARG A 25 18.40 -23.27 -26.31
CA ARG A 25 18.90 -23.01 -24.97
C ARG A 25 19.10 -24.31 -24.24
N VAL A 26 20.31 -24.53 -23.72
CA VAL A 26 20.61 -25.67 -22.85
C VAL A 26 20.82 -25.12 -21.44
N PRO A 27 20.10 -25.61 -20.43
CA PRO A 27 20.35 -25.24 -19.05
C PRO A 27 21.81 -25.57 -18.72
N LEU A 28 22.52 -24.61 -18.12
CA LEU A 28 23.72 -24.99 -17.37
C LEU A 28 23.20 -25.87 -16.22
N GLY A 29 23.75 -27.08 -16.06
CA GLY A 29 23.36 -28.01 -14.99
C GLY A 29 23.35 -27.30 -13.62
N PRO A 30 22.76 -27.91 -12.58
CA PRO A 30 22.58 -27.25 -11.29
C PRO A 30 23.94 -26.75 -10.78
N VAL A 31 24.21 -25.45 -10.98
CA VAL A 31 25.29 -24.76 -10.32
C VAL A 31 24.81 -24.72 -8.88
N GLU A 32 25.53 -25.41 -7.98
CA GLU A 32 25.26 -25.26 -6.55
C GLU A 32 25.16 -23.75 -6.27
N PRO A 33 24.04 -23.28 -5.73
CA PRO A 33 23.82 -21.85 -5.59
C PRO A 33 24.82 -21.31 -4.57
N VAL A 34 25.90 -20.69 -5.06
CA VAL A 34 26.84 -19.97 -4.20
C VAL A 34 26.18 -18.65 -3.85
N LEU A 35 25.79 -18.51 -2.57
CA LEU A 35 25.41 -17.22 -2.03
C LEU A 35 26.63 -16.30 -2.10
N VAL A 36 26.47 -15.17 -2.79
CA VAL A 36 27.54 -14.17 -2.95
C VAL A 36 27.52 -13.21 -1.75
N ARG A 37 26.34 -12.98 -1.18
CA ARG A 37 26.08 -12.11 -0.03
C ARG A 37 25.25 -12.84 1.02
N ALA A 38 25.25 -12.30 2.24
CA ALA A 38 24.39 -12.74 3.32
C ALA A 38 24.37 -14.26 3.56
N PRO A 39 25.52 -14.93 3.73
CA PRO A 39 25.55 -16.38 4.01
C PRO A 39 24.75 -16.74 5.26
N SER A 40 24.59 -15.80 6.21
CA SER A 40 23.74 -15.90 7.39
C SER A 40 22.26 -16.13 7.07
N LEU A 41 21.75 -15.58 5.96
CA LEU A 41 20.36 -15.78 5.52
C LEU A 41 20.16 -17.18 4.89
N GLY A 42 21.23 -17.83 4.43
CA GLY A 42 21.15 -19.08 3.69
C GLY A 42 20.43 -20.21 4.44
N ALA A 43 20.60 -20.28 5.77
CA ALA A 43 19.91 -21.27 6.60
C ALA A 43 18.42 -20.96 6.81
N LEU A 44 18.02 -19.69 6.71
CA LEU A 44 16.65 -19.22 6.92
C LEU A 44 15.79 -19.32 5.66
N LEU A 45 16.38 -19.14 4.48
CA LEU A 45 15.64 -19.16 3.20
C LEU A 45 14.74 -20.39 2.99
N PRO A 46 15.18 -21.63 3.29
CA PRO A 46 14.36 -22.82 3.07
C PRO A 46 13.16 -22.92 4.00
N SER A 47 13.16 -22.26 5.16
CA SER A 47 12.07 -22.32 6.14
C SER A 47 11.07 -21.18 6.02
N LEU A 48 11.41 -20.09 5.31
CA LEU A 48 10.53 -18.95 5.11
C LEU A 48 9.41 -19.20 4.08
N PRO A 49 8.30 -18.44 4.14
CA PRO A 49 7.32 -18.36 3.07
C PRO A 49 7.97 -17.95 1.75
N SER A 50 7.63 -18.63 0.65
CA SER A 50 8.27 -18.40 -0.65
C SER A 50 8.19 -16.96 -1.15
N THR A 51 7.14 -16.22 -0.80
CA THR A 51 7.02 -14.78 -1.09
C THR A 51 8.22 -13.98 -0.60
N VAL A 52 8.71 -14.30 0.60
CA VAL A 52 9.87 -13.65 1.23
C VAL A 52 11.16 -14.30 0.76
N ALA A 53 11.21 -15.64 0.73
CA ALA A 53 12.42 -16.36 0.33
C ALA A 53 12.91 -15.99 -1.07
N LEU A 54 12.00 -15.77 -2.03
CA LEU A 54 12.33 -15.39 -3.41
C LEU A 54 13.16 -14.11 -3.48
N VAL A 55 12.71 -13.04 -2.82
CA VAL A 55 13.39 -11.74 -2.89
C VAL A 55 14.68 -11.70 -2.08
N LEU A 56 14.75 -12.47 -0.99
CA LEU A 56 15.97 -12.57 -0.20
C LEU A 56 17.06 -13.38 -0.92
N ASP A 57 16.68 -14.44 -1.64
CA ASP A 57 17.61 -15.19 -2.48
C ASP A 57 18.12 -14.37 -3.66
N GLU A 58 17.26 -13.56 -4.29
CA GLU A 58 17.70 -12.62 -5.33
C GLU A 58 18.76 -11.63 -4.82
N TYR A 59 18.60 -11.10 -3.61
CA TYR A 59 19.62 -10.26 -2.98
C TYR A 59 20.89 -11.06 -2.65
N ALA A 60 20.75 -12.20 -1.98
CA ALA A 60 21.87 -13.01 -1.50
C ALA A 60 22.75 -13.56 -2.64
N ARG A 61 22.19 -13.74 -3.84
CA ARG A 61 22.92 -14.20 -5.03
C ARG A 61 23.46 -13.07 -5.91
N GLU A 62 23.10 -11.81 -5.67
CA GLU A 62 23.50 -10.73 -6.55
C GLU A 62 24.96 -10.32 -6.30
N ALA A 63 25.79 -10.53 -7.32
CA ALA A 63 27.21 -10.19 -7.26
C ALA A 63 27.45 -8.71 -7.53
N ASP A 64 26.64 -8.08 -8.40
CA ASP A 64 26.80 -6.67 -8.75
C ASP A 64 26.30 -5.77 -7.61
N ASP A 65 27.16 -4.88 -7.12
CA ASP A 65 26.87 -4.02 -5.97
C ASP A 65 25.69 -3.07 -6.21
N TYR A 66 25.58 -2.51 -7.43
CA TYR A 66 24.49 -1.60 -7.77
C TYR A 66 23.16 -2.34 -7.81
N LEU A 67 23.13 -3.52 -8.44
CA LEU A 67 21.94 -4.37 -8.46
C LEU A 67 21.60 -4.89 -7.06
N ALA A 68 22.58 -5.21 -6.21
CA ALA A 68 22.35 -5.65 -4.84
C ALA A 68 21.58 -4.60 -4.02
N LEU A 69 21.88 -3.31 -4.19
CA LEU A 69 21.10 -2.22 -3.56
C LEU A 69 19.65 -2.16 -4.05
N HIS A 70 19.41 -2.40 -5.34
CA HIS A 70 18.06 -2.50 -5.89
C HIS A 70 17.33 -3.74 -5.38
N ARG A 71 18.01 -4.89 -5.27
CA ARG A 71 17.45 -6.12 -4.69
C ARG A 71 17.12 -5.95 -3.21
N MET A 72 17.98 -5.27 -2.45
CA MET A 72 17.71 -4.89 -1.06
C MET A 72 16.43 -4.05 -0.96
N SER A 73 16.30 -3.02 -1.79
CA SER A 73 15.10 -2.16 -1.84
C SER A 73 13.84 -2.93 -2.24
N GLY A 74 13.95 -3.83 -3.22
CA GLY A 74 12.84 -4.69 -3.65
C GLY A 74 12.41 -5.68 -2.56
N ALA A 75 13.37 -6.29 -1.86
CA ALA A 75 13.10 -7.18 -0.74
C ALA A 75 12.39 -6.46 0.41
N LEU A 76 12.85 -5.26 0.79
CA LEU A 76 12.16 -4.43 1.79
C LEU A 76 10.70 -4.16 1.39
N GLU A 77 10.45 -3.87 0.11
CA GLU A 77 9.11 -3.57 -0.37
C GLU A 77 8.19 -4.80 -0.38
N ILE A 78 8.68 -5.97 -0.81
CA ILE A 78 7.91 -7.22 -0.77
C ILE A 78 7.66 -7.68 0.66
N VAL A 79 8.64 -7.56 1.57
CA VAL A 79 8.46 -7.84 2.99
C VAL A 79 7.43 -6.89 3.61
N ALA A 80 7.55 -5.58 3.39
CA ALA A 80 6.59 -4.60 3.90
C ALA A 80 5.15 -4.90 3.44
N ARG A 81 4.98 -5.23 2.15
CA ARG A 81 3.70 -5.66 1.59
C ARG A 81 3.18 -6.91 2.26
N PHE A 82 3.99 -7.97 2.35
CA PHE A 82 3.60 -9.24 2.97
C PHE A 82 3.12 -9.05 4.41
N LEU A 83 3.88 -8.29 5.22
CA LEU A 83 3.51 -7.95 6.60
C LEU A 83 2.25 -7.11 6.68
N THR A 84 2.07 -6.14 5.77
CA THR A 84 0.85 -5.32 5.68
C THR A 84 -0.36 -6.20 5.41
N VAL A 85 -0.27 -7.12 4.44
CA VAL A 85 -1.37 -8.02 4.10
C VAL A 85 -1.75 -8.91 5.28
N ALA A 86 -0.76 -9.50 5.95
CA ALA A 86 -1.00 -10.30 7.15
C ALA A 86 -1.68 -9.47 8.26
N ALA A 87 -1.18 -8.27 8.55
CA ALA A 87 -1.74 -7.39 9.58
C ALA A 87 -3.18 -6.93 9.24
N LEU A 88 -3.44 -6.50 7.99
CA LEU A 88 -4.77 -6.09 7.56
C LEU A 88 -5.77 -7.24 7.61
N THR A 89 -5.34 -8.45 7.23
CA THR A 89 -6.20 -9.64 7.30
C THR A 89 -6.52 -10.01 8.75
N ASP A 90 -5.55 -9.90 9.66
CA ASP A 90 -5.78 -10.12 11.09
C ASP A 90 -6.78 -9.10 11.67
N VAL A 91 -6.64 -7.81 11.32
CA VAL A 91 -7.64 -6.79 11.68
C VAL A 91 -9.01 -7.15 11.11
N TRP A 92 -9.07 -7.57 9.84
CA TRP A 92 -10.32 -7.96 9.17
C TRP A 92 -10.99 -9.16 9.85
N GLN A 93 -10.23 -10.13 10.35
CA GLN A 93 -10.78 -11.31 11.02
C GLN A 93 -11.23 -11.05 12.46
N ARG A 94 -10.61 -10.10 13.17
CA ARG A 94 -10.90 -9.78 14.58
C ARG A 94 -12.16 -8.95 14.81
N ARG A 95 -12.87 -8.58 13.75
CA ARG A 95 -14.05 -7.71 13.88
C ARG A 95 -15.18 -8.46 14.53
N VAL A 96 -15.89 -7.77 15.42
CA VAL A 96 -16.96 -8.35 16.23
C VAL A 96 -18.15 -8.70 15.35
N CYS A 97 -18.53 -7.80 14.43
CA CYS A 97 -19.57 -8.03 13.45
C CYS A 97 -19.00 -7.94 12.03
N PRO A 98 -19.47 -8.77 11.07
CA PRO A 98 -19.06 -8.65 9.67
C PRO A 98 -19.37 -7.28 9.04
N GLU A 99 -20.41 -6.61 9.54
CA GLU A 99 -20.81 -5.25 9.17
C GLU A 99 -19.85 -4.17 9.68
N ASP A 100 -19.10 -4.47 10.75
CA ASP A 100 -18.06 -3.58 11.24
C ASP A 100 -16.95 -3.61 10.18
N GLY A 101 -16.75 -2.51 9.47
CA GLY A 101 -15.64 -2.35 8.55
C GLY A 101 -14.29 -2.26 9.30
N PHE A 102 -13.25 -1.84 8.60
CA PHE A 102 -12.03 -1.41 9.29
C PHE A 102 -12.31 -0.22 10.22
N PRO A 103 -11.57 -0.09 11.34
CA PRO A 103 -11.64 1.10 12.20
C PRO A 103 -11.37 2.39 11.41
N GLU A 104 -12.06 3.48 11.74
CA GLU A 104 -12.03 4.74 10.97
C GLU A 104 -10.62 5.32 10.81
N ALA A 105 -9.79 5.22 11.86
CA ALA A 105 -8.39 5.64 11.81
C ALA A 105 -7.60 4.86 10.74
N LEU A 106 -7.83 3.55 10.63
CA LEU A 106 -7.19 2.70 9.62
C LEU A 106 -7.78 2.96 8.22
N VAL A 107 -9.10 3.18 8.10
CA VAL A 107 -9.75 3.57 6.83
C VAL A 107 -9.12 4.82 6.26
N THR A 108 -8.81 5.82 7.09
CA THR A 108 -8.14 7.05 6.65
C THR A 108 -6.77 6.76 6.05
N GLN A 109 -5.99 5.87 6.67
CA GLN A 109 -4.68 5.47 6.15
C GLN A 109 -4.80 4.66 4.85
N LEU A 110 -5.75 3.72 4.78
CA LEU A 110 -6.03 2.94 3.57
C LEU A 110 -6.39 3.84 2.39
N LEU A 111 -7.27 4.83 2.58
CA LEU A 111 -7.63 5.79 1.54
C LEU A 111 -6.44 6.63 1.02
N GLN A 112 -5.48 6.95 1.90
CA GLN A 112 -4.33 7.76 1.54
C GLN A 112 -3.22 6.97 0.86
N HIS A 113 -3.12 5.66 1.14
CA HIS A 113 -1.91 4.90 0.87
C HIS A 113 -2.12 3.64 0.05
N LEU A 114 -3.32 3.05 0.00
CA LEU A 114 -3.51 1.74 -0.61
C LEU A 114 -3.49 1.76 -2.14
N GLU A 115 -3.99 2.81 -2.80
CA GLU A 115 -4.17 2.82 -4.26
C GLU A 115 -2.85 2.90 -5.03
N ARG A 116 -1.92 3.75 -4.59
CA ARG A 116 -0.59 3.95 -5.23
C ARG A 116 0.51 3.88 -4.18
N PRO A 117 0.70 2.71 -3.55
CA PRO A 117 1.55 2.59 -2.39
C PRO A 117 3.02 2.62 -2.80
N THR A 118 3.81 3.38 -2.03
CA THR A 118 5.27 3.31 -2.02
C THR A 118 5.74 2.47 -0.82
N LEU A 119 7.03 2.17 -0.71
CA LEU A 119 7.60 1.56 0.50
C LEU A 119 7.25 2.36 1.78
N GLY A 120 7.28 3.69 1.71
CA GLY A 120 6.85 4.55 2.81
C GLY A 120 5.37 4.38 3.14
N SER A 121 4.51 4.27 2.12
CA SER A 121 3.08 3.98 2.27
C SER A 121 2.85 2.61 2.92
N TRP A 122 3.61 1.59 2.51
CA TRP A 122 3.53 0.26 3.11
C TRP A 122 3.93 0.25 4.58
N ARG A 123 5.00 0.98 4.94
CA ARG A 123 5.39 1.17 6.33
C ARG A 123 4.24 1.76 7.15
N VAL A 124 3.65 2.86 6.69
CA VAL A 124 2.52 3.51 7.38
C VAL A 124 1.33 2.57 7.51
N LEU A 125 0.99 1.82 6.47
CA LEU A 125 -0.14 0.89 6.48
C LEU A 125 0.06 -0.26 7.46
N VAL A 126 1.24 -0.88 7.52
CA VAL A 126 1.49 -1.98 8.47
C VAL A 126 1.51 -1.47 9.91
N GLU A 127 2.08 -0.29 10.17
CA GLU A 127 2.05 0.35 11.49
C GLU A 127 0.60 0.62 11.94
N ALA A 128 -0.21 1.19 11.05
CA ALA A 128 -1.63 1.47 11.32
C ALA A 128 -2.45 0.19 11.53
N ALA A 129 -2.19 -0.87 10.76
CA ALA A 129 -2.88 -2.14 10.89
C ALA A 129 -2.57 -2.82 12.23
N VAL A 130 -1.30 -2.87 12.64
CA VAL A 130 -0.89 -3.41 13.95
C VAL A 130 -1.50 -2.59 15.10
N ALA A 131 -1.54 -1.26 14.97
CA ALA A 131 -2.17 -0.40 15.99
C ALA A 131 -3.68 -0.60 16.10
N ALA A 132 -4.35 -0.97 15.00
CA ALA A 132 -5.80 -1.19 14.95
C ALA A 132 -6.26 -2.52 15.58
N ALA A 133 -5.35 -3.47 15.80
CA ALA A 133 -5.63 -4.76 16.43
C ALA A 133 -4.64 -5.04 17.58
N PRO A 134 -4.71 -4.30 18.70
CA PRO A 134 -3.78 -4.47 19.80
C PRO A 134 -3.88 -5.86 20.45
N GLY A 135 -2.76 -6.34 20.98
CA GLY A 135 -2.63 -7.68 21.57
C GLY A 135 -1.91 -8.66 20.64
N GLU A 136 -1.79 -9.91 21.08
CA GLU A 136 -1.14 -10.94 20.26
C GLU A 136 -1.97 -11.23 19.01
N GLY A 137 -1.30 -11.18 17.85
CA GLY A 137 -1.85 -11.39 16.52
C GLY A 137 -2.22 -12.84 16.20
N THR A 138 -2.87 -13.08 15.06
CA THR A 138 -2.86 -14.43 14.45
C THR A 138 -1.44 -14.80 14.03
N VAL A 139 -0.59 -13.84 13.66
CA VAL A 139 0.84 -14.09 13.39
C VAL A 139 1.65 -13.71 14.63
N PRO A 140 2.21 -14.68 15.37
CA PRO A 140 2.92 -14.38 16.60
C PRO A 140 4.15 -13.50 16.35
N GLY A 141 4.40 -12.51 17.22
CA GLY A 141 5.58 -11.64 17.11
C GLY A 141 5.55 -10.60 15.99
N LEU A 142 4.52 -10.59 15.12
CA LEU A 142 4.37 -9.63 14.02
C LEU A 142 4.46 -8.18 14.49
N ALA A 143 3.72 -7.83 15.55
CA ALA A 143 3.69 -6.45 16.07
C ALA A 143 5.07 -5.98 16.55
N GLY A 144 5.84 -6.86 17.20
CA GLY A 144 7.20 -6.57 17.65
C GLY A 144 8.17 -6.41 16.49
N TYR A 145 8.06 -7.27 15.47
CA TYR A 145 8.86 -7.15 14.26
C TYR A 145 8.56 -5.86 13.48
N VAL A 146 7.28 -5.52 13.30
CA VAL A 146 6.84 -4.31 12.57
C VAL A 146 7.44 -3.05 13.17
N ARG A 147 7.55 -2.96 14.51
CA ARG A 147 8.22 -1.82 15.17
C ARG A 147 9.70 -1.73 14.77
N ARG A 148 10.45 -2.83 14.89
CA ARG A 148 11.87 -2.87 14.48
C ARG A 148 12.06 -2.56 12.99
N PHE A 149 11.16 -3.06 12.15
CA PHE A 149 11.16 -2.82 10.71
C PHE A 149 10.88 -1.35 10.37
N ALA A 150 9.90 -0.73 11.02
CA ALA A 150 9.60 0.69 10.85
C ALA A 150 10.75 1.58 11.31
N ASP A 151 11.37 1.27 12.46
CA ASP A 151 12.53 1.97 12.99
C ASP A 151 13.73 1.88 12.03
N ALA A 152 14.00 0.69 11.46
CA ALA A 152 15.09 0.48 10.50
C ALA A 152 14.85 1.18 9.15
N LEU A 153 13.59 1.23 8.69
CA LEU A 153 13.22 2.00 7.51
C LEU A 153 13.42 3.49 7.73
N GLY A 154 13.01 4.00 8.89
CA GLY A 154 13.19 5.39 9.27
C GLY A 154 12.36 6.37 8.43
N GLY A 155 12.44 7.66 8.74
CA GLY A 155 11.66 8.74 8.13
C GLY A 155 12.18 9.17 6.76
N ALA A 156 11.27 9.59 5.87
CA ALA A 156 11.61 9.94 4.47
C ALA A 156 12.64 11.08 4.31
N ASN A 157 12.83 11.93 5.33
CA ASN A 157 13.72 13.09 5.30
C ASN A 157 15.04 12.89 6.07
N ALA A 158 15.32 11.68 6.56
CA ALA A 158 16.57 11.41 7.25
C ALA A 158 17.74 11.18 6.28
N ASP A 159 18.93 10.99 6.83
CA ASP A 159 20.15 10.74 6.06
C ASP A 159 20.09 9.37 5.33
N PRO A 160 20.26 9.33 3.99
CA PRO A 160 20.39 8.10 3.20
C PRO A 160 21.51 7.15 3.62
N LEU A 161 22.49 7.59 4.41
CA LEU A 161 23.50 6.69 5.01
C LEU A 161 23.06 6.10 6.36
N GLN A 162 22.01 6.65 6.98
CA GLN A 162 21.55 6.23 8.30
C GLN A 162 20.26 5.42 8.24
N GLU A 163 19.39 5.61 7.24
CA GLU A 163 18.07 4.98 7.19
C GLU A 163 17.79 4.34 5.82
N LEU A 164 17.09 3.21 5.80
CA LEU A 164 16.87 2.42 4.58
C LEU A 164 15.88 3.10 3.62
N LEU A 165 14.87 3.80 4.11
CA LEU A 165 13.88 4.46 3.26
C LEU A 165 14.48 5.66 2.50
N PRO A 166 15.25 6.57 3.12
CA PRO A 166 15.97 7.61 2.38
C PRO A 166 17.00 7.05 1.39
N MET A 167 17.70 5.96 1.74
CA MET A 167 18.60 5.25 0.81
C MET A 167 17.84 4.77 -0.43
N ARG A 168 16.69 4.10 -0.25
CA ARG A 168 15.83 3.66 -1.35
C ARG A 168 15.34 4.84 -2.20
N ASN A 169 14.97 5.96 -1.58
CA ASN A 169 14.54 7.15 -2.31
C ASN A 169 15.69 7.76 -3.12
N ALA A 170 16.91 7.78 -2.57
CA ALA A 170 18.10 8.21 -3.31
C ALA A 170 18.39 7.30 -4.51
N LEU A 171 18.19 5.98 -4.40
CA LEU A 171 18.31 5.04 -5.53
C LEU A 171 17.26 5.29 -6.61
N ALA A 172 16.01 5.53 -6.23
CA ALA A 172 14.90 5.72 -7.17
C ALA A 172 14.98 7.05 -7.94
N HIS A 173 15.46 8.12 -7.29
CA HIS A 173 15.53 9.47 -7.88
C HIS A 173 16.92 9.85 -8.39
N GLY A 174 17.98 9.20 -7.92
CA GLY A 174 19.37 9.61 -8.11
C GLY A 174 19.99 9.32 -9.48
N GLY A 175 19.21 8.83 -10.45
CA GLY A 175 19.77 8.38 -11.73
C GLY A 175 20.85 7.31 -11.54
N ARG A 176 21.93 7.37 -12.33
CA ARG A 176 23.05 6.43 -12.20
C ARG A 176 23.98 6.91 -11.08
N LEU A 177 23.95 6.22 -9.94
CA LEU A 177 24.88 6.47 -8.84
C LEU A 177 26.32 6.17 -9.26
N SER A 178 27.28 6.91 -8.68
CA SER A 178 28.70 6.56 -8.81
C SER A 178 29.01 5.28 -8.03
N GLU A 179 30.03 4.54 -8.47
CA GLU A 179 30.49 3.33 -7.80
C GLU A 179 30.85 3.60 -6.33
N THR A 180 31.53 4.71 -6.04
CA THR A 180 31.83 5.13 -4.66
C THR A 180 30.56 5.26 -3.82
N ARG A 181 29.51 5.87 -4.36
CA ARG A 181 28.26 6.05 -3.61
C ARG A 181 27.52 4.74 -3.38
N VAL A 182 27.59 3.81 -4.34
CA VAL A 182 27.07 2.45 -4.19
C VAL A 182 27.78 1.72 -3.05
N GLN A 183 29.11 1.78 -3.00
CA GLN A 183 29.89 1.17 -1.93
C GLN A 183 29.58 1.78 -0.56
N GLU A 184 29.44 3.11 -0.49
CA GLU A 184 29.04 3.80 0.74
C GLU A 184 27.67 3.31 1.26
N PHE A 185 26.69 3.15 0.38
CA PHE A 185 25.38 2.64 0.78
C PHE A 185 25.43 1.17 1.21
N LEU A 186 26.15 0.31 0.50
CA LEU A 186 26.27 -1.09 0.92
C LEU A 186 26.99 -1.22 2.26
N ALA A 187 28.10 -0.50 2.45
CA ALA A 187 28.82 -0.50 3.71
C ALA A 187 27.96 0.00 4.88
N ALA A 188 27.06 0.96 4.64
CA ALA A 188 26.18 1.49 5.66
C ALA A 188 24.97 0.60 5.99
N HIS A 189 24.48 -0.18 5.02
CA HIS A 189 23.15 -0.81 5.15
C HIS A 189 23.13 -2.34 5.08
N ALA A 190 24.13 -2.99 4.48
CA ALA A 190 24.06 -4.43 4.21
C ALA A 190 23.89 -5.27 5.48
N GLU A 191 24.75 -5.06 6.48
CA GLU A 191 24.69 -5.80 7.76
C GLU A 191 23.35 -5.58 8.46
N ARG A 192 22.93 -4.31 8.61
CA ARG A 192 21.64 -3.99 9.24
C ARG A 192 20.46 -4.59 8.48
N PHE A 193 20.49 -4.57 7.15
CA PHE A 193 19.46 -5.20 6.33
C PHE A 193 19.43 -6.71 6.59
N GLU A 194 20.57 -7.37 6.60
CA GLU A 194 20.67 -8.81 6.84
C GLU A 194 20.18 -9.19 8.24
N GLU A 195 20.55 -8.43 9.28
CA GLU A 195 20.02 -8.60 10.63
C GLU A 195 18.49 -8.41 10.69
N LEU A 196 17.98 -7.39 9.99
CA LEU A 196 16.55 -7.12 9.92
C LEU A 196 15.81 -8.28 9.23
N MET A 197 16.36 -8.83 8.15
CA MET A 197 15.78 -9.98 7.44
C MET A 197 15.89 -11.27 8.24
N ALA A 198 16.99 -11.49 8.98
CA ALA A 198 17.13 -12.62 9.90
C ALA A 198 16.04 -12.60 10.99
N GLY A 199 15.61 -11.40 11.40
CA GLY A 199 14.49 -11.22 12.32
C GLY A 199 13.13 -11.73 11.82
N LEU A 200 13.01 -12.16 10.55
CA LEU A 200 11.81 -12.81 9.99
C LEU A 200 11.66 -14.28 10.41
N GLU A 201 12.53 -14.81 11.27
CA GLU A 201 12.44 -16.16 11.84
C GLU A 201 11.06 -16.49 12.43
N PHE A 202 10.31 -15.50 12.94
CA PHE A 202 8.94 -15.72 13.42
C PHE A 202 7.94 -16.16 12.33
N LEU A 203 8.31 -16.05 11.05
CA LEU A 203 7.54 -16.54 9.90
C LEU A 203 8.00 -17.92 9.43
N SER A 204 8.99 -18.53 10.08
CA SER A 204 9.58 -19.77 9.60
C SER A 204 8.72 -21.00 9.90
N GLU A 205 9.07 -22.11 9.25
CA GLU A 205 8.55 -23.44 9.58
C GLU A 205 8.72 -23.78 11.06
N GLU A 206 9.89 -23.48 11.65
CA GLU A 206 10.17 -23.75 13.06
C GLU A 206 9.24 -22.97 14.00
N ALA A 207 8.81 -21.77 13.58
CA ALA A 207 7.80 -20.99 14.28
C ALA A 207 6.36 -21.53 14.06
N GLY A 208 6.19 -22.62 13.32
CA GLY A 208 4.90 -23.22 13.00
C GLY A 208 4.11 -22.44 11.95
N VAL A 209 4.78 -21.65 11.11
CA VAL A 209 4.16 -20.84 10.07
C VAL A 209 4.28 -21.54 8.71
N ALA A 210 3.19 -21.52 7.94
CA ALA A 210 3.15 -22.07 6.59
C ALA A 210 2.31 -21.19 5.66
N LEU A 211 2.83 -20.92 4.46
CA LEU A 211 2.10 -20.28 3.39
C LEU A 211 1.56 -21.35 2.44
N VAL A 212 0.25 -21.37 2.21
CA VAL A 212 -0.43 -22.41 1.44
C VAL A 212 -1.22 -21.76 0.31
N ALA A 213 -0.90 -22.12 -0.92
CA ALA A 213 -1.77 -21.85 -2.06
C ALA A 213 -2.89 -22.89 -2.07
N SER A 214 -4.14 -22.45 -2.08
CA SER A 214 -5.30 -23.32 -2.26
C SER A 214 -6.13 -22.82 -3.44
N PRO A 215 -5.74 -23.18 -4.69
CA PRO A 215 -6.50 -22.81 -5.87
C PRO A 215 -7.90 -23.43 -5.85
N ALA A 216 -8.82 -22.84 -6.62
CA ALA A 216 -10.19 -23.34 -6.77
C ALA A 216 -10.23 -24.73 -7.42
N GLU A 217 -9.33 -24.97 -8.37
CA GLU A 217 -9.13 -26.25 -9.02
C GLU A 217 -7.73 -26.80 -8.70
N GLY A 218 -7.63 -28.10 -8.46
CA GLY A 218 -6.36 -28.78 -8.19
C GLY A 218 -5.95 -28.87 -6.71
N PRO A 219 -4.77 -29.46 -6.46
CA PRO A 219 -4.25 -29.68 -5.10
C PRO A 219 -3.79 -28.36 -4.46
N ALA A 220 -3.91 -28.27 -3.14
CA ALA A 220 -3.24 -27.22 -2.40
C ALA A 220 -1.72 -27.43 -2.42
N ARG A 221 -0.94 -26.35 -2.35
CA ARG A 221 0.52 -26.36 -2.42
C ARG A 221 1.12 -25.64 -1.21
N LEU A 222 2.17 -26.21 -0.64
CA LEU A 222 2.95 -25.57 0.42
C LEU A 222 4.03 -24.67 -0.21
N LEU A 223 3.86 -23.37 -0.08
CA LEU A 223 4.75 -22.34 -0.63
C LEU A 223 5.84 -21.98 0.38
N ARG A 224 6.81 -22.88 0.53
CA ARG A 224 7.95 -22.73 1.43
C ARG A 224 9.26 -22.74 0.66
N GLY A 225 10.16 -21.82 1.00
CA GLY A 225 11.50 -21.75 0.41
C GLY A 225 11.47 -21.59 -1.10
N LEU A 226 12.43 -22.24 -1.78
CA LEU A 226 12.66 -22.14 -3.22
C LEU A 226 12.80 -23.50 -3.91
N PRO A 227 11.87 -24.45 -3.70
CA PRO A 227 11.92 -25.73 -4.37
C PRO A 227 11.67 -25.55 -5.87
N PRO A 228 12.18 -26.45 -6.71
CA PRO A 228 11.86 -26.44 -8.14
C PRO A 228 10.36 -26.62 -8.40
N GLU A 229 9.67 -27.36 -7.52
CA GLU A 229 8.22 -27.55 -7.53
C GLU A 229 7.70 -27.55 -6.08
N TYR A 230 6.53 -26.96 -5.86
CA TYR A 230 5.93 -26.93 -4.52
C TYR A 230 5.23 -28.25 -4.20
N PRO A 231 5.49 -28.85 -3.03
CA PRO A 231 4.83 -30.09 -2.64
C PRO A 231 3.33 -29.86 -2.40
N GLU A 232 2.55 -30.92 -2.58
CA GLU A 232 1.12 -30.90 -2.22
C GLU A 232 0.95 -30.65 -0.72
N PHE A 233 -0.10 -29.92 -0.36
CA PHE A 233 -0.47 -29.66 1.02
C PHE A 233 -1.78 -30.37 1.36
N ASP A 234 -1.79 -31.11 2.48
CA ASP A 234 -2.99 -31.79 2.95
C ASP A 234 -3.96 -30.80 3.61
N ARG A 235 -5.04 -30.46 2.87
CA ARG A 235 -6.11 -29.58 3.35
C ARG A 235 -6.81 -30.10 4.60
N SER A 236 -6.73 -31.39 4.93
CA SER A 236 -7.37 -31.97 6.12
C SER A 236 -6.82 -31.36 7.43
N THR A 237 -5.59 -30.84 7.38
CA THR A 237 -4.91 -30.18 8.49
C THR A 237 -5.45 -28.77 8.80
N LEU A 238 -6.22 -28.17 7.89
CA LEU A 238 -6.81 -26.84 8.08
C LEU A 238 -8.07 -26.89 8.97
N PRO A 239 -8.46 -25.77 9.61
CA PRO A 239 -9.76 -25.65 10.25
C PRO A 239 -10.90 -25.82 9.24
N GLU A 240 -12.06 -26.30 9.68
CA GLU A 240 -13.18 -26.72 8.80
C GLU A 240 -13.57 -25.68 7.73
N GLY A 241 -13.66 -24.39 8.09
CA GLY A 241 -13.97 -23.30 7.17
C GLY A 241 -12.94 -23.04 6.06
N PHE A 242 -11.73 -23.62 6.18
CA PHE A 242 -10.64 -23.51 5.22
C PHE A 242 -10.34 -24.84 4.50
N ARG A 243 -11.01 -25.94 4.86
CA ARG A 243 -10.78 -27.26 4.24
C ARG A 243 -11.34 -27.37 2.83
N GLN A 244 -12.45 -26.67 2.57
CA GLN A 244 -13.11 -26.71 1.27
C GLN A 244 -12.27 -25.96 0.25
N ALA A 245 -12.16 -26.52 -0.96
CA ALA A 245 -11.68 -25.76 -2.11
C ALA A 245 -12.59 -24.53 -2.28
N GLY A 246 -12.00 -23.35 -2.16
CA GLY A 246 -12.66 -22.07 -2.32
C GLY A 246 -12.03 -21.29 -3.46
N PRO A 247 -12.54 -20.09 -3.78
CA PRO A 247 -11.94 -19.23 -4.81
C PRO A 247 -10.45 -19.03 -4.52
N ASP A 248 -9.57 -19.12 -5.51
CA ASP A 248 -8.10 -19.07 -5.40
C ASP A 248 -7.60 -18.35 -4.14
N ARG A 249 -7.29 -19.13 -3.09
CA ARG A 249 -6.90 -18.62 -1.77
C ARG A 249 -5.39 -18.67 -1.58
N MET A 250 -4.89 -17.68 -0.84
CA MET A 250 -3.57 -17.73 -0.23
C MET A 250 -3.76 -17.75 1.28
N LEU A 251 -3.39 -18.85 1.93
CA LEU A 251 -3.57 -19.04 3.36
C LEU A 251 -2.23 -18.90 4.09
N LEU A 252 -2.20 -18.09 5.14
CA LEU A 252 -1.11 -18.09 6.11
C LEU A 252 -1.56 -18.85 7.35
N VAL A 253 -1.06 -20.07 7.50
CA VAL A 253 -1.30 -20.94 8.66
C VAL A 253 -0.26 -20.61 9.73
N THR A 254 -0.70 -20.43 10.96
CA THR A 254 0.15 -20.11 12.12
C THR A 254 -0.28 -20.93 13.34
N PRO A 255 0.49 -20.91 14.44
CA PRO A 255 0.06 -21.54 15.70
C PRO A 255 -1.21 -20.94 16.29
N ASN A 256 -1.53 -19.67 15.99
CA ASN A 256 -2.67 -18.96 16.56
C ASN A 256 -3.91 -18.95 15.64
N GLY A 257 -3.81 -19.43 14.40
CA GLY A 257 -4.94 -19.47 13.47
C GLY A 257 -4.56 -19.51 12.00
N VAL A 258 -5.50 -19.13 11.14
CA VAL A 258 -5.33 -19.11 9.69
C VAL A 258 -5.84 -17.79 9.12
N LEU A 259 -4.98 -17.08 8.40
CA LEU A 259 -5.33 -15.87 7.65
C LEU A 259 -5.57 -16.22 6.18
N ASP A 260 -6.67 -15.77 5.59
CA ASP A 260 -6.86 -15.80 4.13
C ASP A 260 -6.45 -14.44 3.56
N LEU A 261 -5.27 -14.41 2.97
CA LEU A 261 -4.58 -13.20 2.51
C LEU A 261 -5.16 -12.64 1.20
N CYS A 262 -6.03 -13.39 0.53
CA CYS A 262 -6.75 -12.94 -0.65
C CYS A 262 -7.74 -11.83 -0.25
N PRO A 263 -7.77 -10.68 -0.97
CA PRO A 263 -7.29 -10.50 -2.34
C PRO A 263 -5.95 -9.76 -2.46
N LEU A 264 -5.27 -9.40 -1.37
CA LEU A 264 -4.01 -8.66 -1.46
C LEU A 264 -2.80 -9.57 -1.70
N HIS A 265 -2.95 -10.87 -1.48
CA HIS A 265 -1.95 -11.88 -1.81
C HIS A 265 -2.68 -13.13 -2.29
N ALA A 266 -2.31 -13.63 -3.48
CA ALA A 266 -3.00 -14.71 -4.17
C ALA A 266 -2.00 -15.64 -4.87
N TYR A 267 -2.48 -16.80 -5.31
CA TYR A 267 -1.75 -17.73 -6.18
C TYR A 267 -2.63 -18.13 -7.35
N GLY A 268 -2.07 -18.16 -8.54
CA GLY A 268 -2.74 -18.66 -9.71
C GLY A 268 -2.15 -18.10 -11.00
N GLU A 269 -2.86 -18.33 -12.10
CA GLU A 269 -2.45 -17.87 -13.43
C GLU A 269 -2.11 -16.37 -13.48
N VAL A 270 -1.00 -16.06 -14.15
CA VAL A 270 -0.58 -14.69 -14.46
C VAL A 270 -1.42 -14.15 -15.62
N MET A 271 -2.03 -12.99 -15.42
CA MET A 271 -2.92 -12.34 -16.38
C MET A 271 -2.32 -11.03 -16.88
N GLN A 272 -2.43 -10.74 -18.17
CA GLN A 272 -2.03 -9.46 -18.78
C GLN A 272 -3.16 -8.88 -19.64
N VAL A 273 -3.12 -7.57 -19.89
CA VAL A 273 -4.04 -6.94 -20.84
C VAL A 273 -3.36 -6.88 -22.20
N GLU A 274 -3.93 -7.61 -23.16
CA GLU A 274 -3.53 -7.59 -24.56
C GLU A 274 -4.71 -7.11 -25.40
N LYS A 275 -4.56 -6.00 -26.13
CA LYS A 275 -5.63 -5.41 -26.96
C LYS A 275 -6.96 -5.27 -26.21
N ASP A 276 -6.91 -4.71 -25.00
CA ASP A 276 -8.06 -4.49 -24.10
C ASP A 276 -8.75 -5.77 -23.61
N GLN A 277 -8.11 -6.93 -23.73
CA GLN A 277 -8.60 -8.20 -23.21
C GLN A 277 -7.65 -8.76 -22.15
N LEU A 278 -8.23 -9.33 -21.10
CA LEU A 278 -7.48 -10.03 -20.07
C LEU A 278 -7.09 -11.43 -20.59
N VAL A 279 -5.79 -11.67 -20.76
CA VAL A 279 -5.24 -12.91 -21.34
C VAL A 279 -4.32 -13.59 -20.34
N GLY A 280 -4.55 -14.88 -20.12
CA GLY A 280 -3.71 -15.74 -19.30
C GLY A 280 -2.39 -16.05 -20.00
N GLN A 281 -1.29 -16.03 -19.23
CA GLN A 281 0.06 -16.24 -19.75
C GLN A 281 0.51 -17.71 -19.68
N GLY A 282 -0.36 -18.62 -19.24
CA GLY A 282 -0.06 -20.05 -19.15
C GLY A 282 0.99 -20.41 -18.09
N GLU A 283 1.23 -19.52 -17.12
CA GLU A 283 2.07 -19.78 -15.95
C GLU A 283 1.35 -19.36 -14.67
N GLU A 284 1.50 -20.13 -13.60
CA GLU A 284 1.00 -19.77 -12.26
C GLU A 284 2.11 -19.16 -11.42
N ALA A 285 1.75 -18.17 -10.61
CA ALA A 285 2.70 -17.45 -9.78
C ALA A 285 2.11 -17.02 -8.44
N ILE A 286 3.00 -16.65 -7.52
CA ILE A 286 2.65 -15.88 -6.35
C ILE A 286 2.33 -14.45 -6.80
N GLN A 287 1.19 -13.91 -6.40
CA GLN A 287 0.67 -12.62 -6.81
C GLN A 287 0.51 -11.74 -5.59
N LEU A 288 1.36 -10.72 -5.43
CA LEU A 288 1.29 -9.79 -4.30
C LEU A 288 0.78 -8.44 -4.79
N TYR A 289 -0.27 -7.91 -4.18
CA TYR A 289 -0.87 -6.64 -4.56
C TYR A 289 0.17 -5.54 -4.70
N ALA A 290 0.08 -4.80 -5.79
CA ALA A 290 0.99 -3.70 -6.10
C ALA A 290 0.27 -2.35 -6.01
N ARG A 291 -0.90 -2.23 -6.62
CA ARG A 291 -1.67 -0.99 -6.70
C ARG A 291 -3.08 -1.27 -7.19
N SER A 292 -3.96 -0.30 -7.01
CA SER A 292 -5.28 -0.26 -7.63
C SER A 292 -5.45 1.07 -8.33
N ASP A 293 -6.02 1.04 -9.53
CA ASP A 293 -6.37 2.24 -10.28
C ASP A 293 -7.83 2.12 -10.72
N ALA A 294 -8.63 3.15 -10.47
CA ALA A 294 -10.07 3.10 -10.78
C ALA A 294 -10.35 2.83 -12.27
N ALA A 295 -9.44 3.22 -13.18
CA ALA A 295 -9.58 2.94 -14.61
C ALA A 295 -9.00 1.59 -15.01
N ALA A 296 -7.94 1.13 -14.34
CA ALA A 296 -7.21 -0.06 -14.76
C ALA A 296 -7.64 -1.32 -14.01
N GLY A 297 -8.19 -1.22 -12.80
CA GLY A 297 -8.48 -2.33 -11.87
C GLY A 297 -7.32 -2.59 -10.89
N VAL A 298 -7.16 -3.83 -10.43
CA VAL A 298 -6.12 -4.21 -9.45
C VAL A 298 -4.88 -4.81 -10.13
N ASP A 299 -3.68 -4.31 -9.79
CA ASP A 299 -2.38 -4.82 -10.27
C ASP A 299 -1.66 -5.61 -9.16
N TYR A 300 -0.92 -6.63 -9.59
CA TYR A 300 -0.11 -7.50 -8.73
C TYR A 300 1.33 -7.56 -9.25
N THR A 301 2.29 -7.71 -8.34
CA THR A 301 3.64 -8.16 -8.63
C THR A 301 3.63 -9.70 -8.67
N ALA A 302 4.01 -10.26 -9.81
CA ALA A 302 4.11 -11.71 -9.99
C ALA A 302 5.52 -12.17 -9.58
N LEU A 303 5.61 -13.05 -8.59
CA LEU A 303 6.86 -13.57 -8.05
C LEU A 303 7.07 -15.02 -8.49
N GLY A 304 8.31 -15.34 -8.89
CA GLY A 304 8.69 -16.66 -9.39
C GLY A 304 8.24 -16.96 -10.82
N SER A 305 7.65 -15.98 -11.51
CA SER A 305 7.17 -16.08 -12.90
C SER A 305 8.12 -15.36 -13.88
N ARG A 306 7.93 -15.56 -15.18
CA ARG A 306 8.66 -14.78 -16.20
C ARG A 306 8.16 -13.35 -16.29
N ALA A 307 6.85 -13.15 -16.12
CA ALA A 307 6.27 -11.83 -16.00
C ALA A 307 6.58 -11.24 -14.61
N SER A 308 6.88 -9.95 -14.55
CA SER A 308 7.08 -9.23 -13.28
C SER A 308 5.78 -8.64 -12.72
N SER A 309 4.70 -8.67 -13.49
CA SER A 309 3.41 -8.08 -13.12
C SER A 309 2.24 -8.89 -13.68
N SER A 310 1.11 -8.76 -13.00
CA SER A 310 -0.16 -9.38 -13.38
C SER A 310 -1.31 -8.44 -13.10
N ARG A 311 -2.37 -8.59 -13.88
CA ARG A 311 -3.69 -8.02 -13.61
C ARG A 311 -4.49 -8.96 -12.70
N GLY A 312 -5.38 -8.40 -11.88
CA GLY A 312 -6.28 -9.18 -11.03
C GLY A 312 -7.27 -10.00 -11.86
N LYS A 313 -7.56 -11.22 -11.41
CA LYS A 313 -8.69 -11.99 -11.94
C LYS A 313 -10.01 -11.35 -11.49
N PRO A 314 -11.12 -11.51 -12.24
CA PRO A 314 -12.41 -10.93 -11.87
C PRO A 314 -12.88 -11.23 -10.45
N ASP A 315 -12.65 -12.47 -9.97
CA ASP A 315 -13.03 -12.88 -8.62
C ASP A 315 -12.17 -12.18 -7.54
N TRP A 316 -10.89 -11.91 -7.83
CA TRP A 316 -10.00 -11.17 -6.94
C TRP A 316 -10.39 -9.68 -6.89
N GLU A 317 -10.74 -9.09 -8.03
CA GLU A 317 -11.22 -7.70 -8.08
C GLU A 317 -12.55 -7.54 -7.34
N THR A 318 -13.46 -8.50 -7.49
CA THR A 318 -14.74 -8.53 -6.75
C THR A 318 -14.48 -8.58 -5.24
N ARG A 319 -13.65 -9.52 -4.80
CA ARG A 319 -13.28 -9.64 -3.38
C ARG A 319 -12.54 -8.42 -2.85
N PHE A 320 -11.72 -7.77 -3.69
CA PHE A 320 -11.06 -6.51 -3.34
C PHE A 320 -12.09 -5.40 -3.10
N ALA A 321 -13.07 -5.24 -3.99
CA ALA A 321 -14.13 -4.24 -3.84
C ALA A 321 -15.03 -4.49 -2.62
N GLU A 322 -15.27 -5.76 -2.27
CA GLU A 322 -16.04 -6.15 -1.07
C GLU A 322 -15.31 -5.77 0.23
N VAL A 323 -14.00 -6.03 0.30
CA VAL A 323 -13.19 -5.76 1.50
C VAL A 323 -12.80 -4.28 1.58
N PHE A 324 -12.24 -3.74 0.50
CA PHE A 324 -11.71 -2.40 0.39
C PHE A 324 -12.69 -1.52 -0.37
N ARG A 325 -13.78 -1.15 0.31
CA ARG A 325 -14.88 -0.34 -0.22
C ARG A 325 -14.48 1.15 -0.39
N LEU A 326 -13.41 1.41 -1.14
CA LEU A 326 -12.71 2.70 -1.21
C LEU A 326 -13.66 3.85 -1.57
N GLU A 327 -14.51 3.68 -2.57
CA GLU A 327 -15.47 4.71 -2.99
C GLU A 327 -16.47 5.05 -1.87
N ALA A 328 -17.07 4.03 -1.25
CA ALA A 328 -18.00 4.23 -0.14
C ALA A 328 -17.32 4.88 1.07
N TRP A 329 -16.03 4.62 1.29
CA TRP A 329 -15.27 5.27 2.34
C TRP A 329 -15.02 6.75 2.03
N ARG A 330 -14.62 7.08 0.79
CA ARG A 330 -14.42 8.48 0.36
C ARG A 330 -15.69 9.29 0.51
N SER A 331 -16.83 8.80 0.03
CA SER A 331 -18.11 9.51 0.12
C SER A 331 -18.49 9.80 1.58
N ARG A 332 -18.23 8.87 2.51
CA ARG A 332 -18.48 9.08 3.94
C ARG A 332 -17.58 10.16 4.54
N VAL A 333 -16.28 10.17 4.20
CA VAL A 333 -15.33 11.18 4.66
C VAL A 333 -15.67 12.57 4.11
N GLU A 334 -16.08 12.67 2.85
CA GLU A 334 -16.50 13.93 2.24
C GLU A 334 -17.75 14.51 2.92
N VAL A 335 -18.75 13.67 3.19
CA VAL A 335 -19.96 14.08 3.93
C VAL A 335 -19.60 14.50 5.37
N GLY A 336 -18.73 13.76 6.04
CA GLY A 336 -18.21 14.13 7.38
C GLY A 336 -17.47 15.47 7.39
N SER A 337 -16.65 15.74 6.37
CA SER A 337 -15.95 17.01 6.18
C SER A 337 -16.93 18.17 5.91
N ALA A 338 -17.97 17.95 5.12
CA ALA A 338 -19.04 18.93 4.90
C ALA A 338 -19.82 19.25 6.18
N LEU A 339 -20.12 18.24 7.00
CA LEU A 339 -20.73 18.40 8.33
C LEU A 339 -19.78 19.10 9.31
N ALA A 340 -18.48 18.83 9.26
CA ALA A 340 -17.46 19.51 10.06
C ALA A 340 -17.35 21.01 9.71
N ARG A 341 -17.49 21.38 8.43
CA ARG A 341 -17.62 22.77 8.00
C ARG A 341 -18.87 23.44 8.56
N TYR A 342 -19.96 22.70 8.71
CA TYR A 342 -21.20 23.18 9.33
C TYR A 342 -21.03 23.42 10.84
N THR A 343 -20.34 22.52 11.57
CA THR A 343 -19.99 22.74 12.99
C THR A 343 -18.96 23.85 13.18
N PHE A 344 -18.01 24.01 12.26
CA PHE A 344 -17.12 25.18 12.23
C PHE A 344 -17.91 26.48 12.05
N SER A 345 -18.90 26.51 11.16
CA SER A 345 -19.81 27.67 11.00
C SER A 345 -20.54 28.00 12.30
N ARG A 346 -21.07 26.99 13.00
CA ARG A 346 -21.71 27.18 14.31
C ARG A 346 -20.74 27.76 15.35
N ARG A 347 -19.48 27.31 15.36
CA ARG A 347 -18.44 27.84 16.27
C ARG A 347 -18.01 29.25 15.87
N MET A 348 -17.99 29.58 14.58
CA MET A 348 -17.82 30.96 14.11
C MET A 348 -18.97 31.84 14.60
N ASP A 349 -20.22 31.38 14.50
CA ASP A 349 -21.37 32.13 15.00
C ASP A 349 -21.27 32.42 16.50
N ASP A 350 -20.85 31.43 17.31
CA ASP A 350 -20.64 31.63 18.74
C ASP A 350 -19.50 32.63 19.05
N LEU A 351 -18.42 32.60 18.28
CA LEU A 351 -17.32 33.57 18.41
C LEU A 351 -17.75 34.97 17.96
N LEU A 352 -18.64 35.07 16.97
CA LEU A 352 -19.06 36.33 16.36
C LEU A 352 -20.23 36.99 17.10
N ARG A 353 -20.98 36.26 17.94
CA ARG A 353 -21.97 36.82 18.86
C ARG A 353 -21.41 37.87 19.82
N LEU A 354 -20.12 37.74 20.17
CA LEU A 354 -19.43 38.65 21.09
C LEU A 354 -18.44 39.57 20.37
N PHE A 355 -18.41 39.55 19.03
CA PHE A 355 -17.52 40.37 18.23
C PHE A 355 -18.16 41.74 18.01
N VAL A 356 -17.56 42.78 18.58
CA VAL A 356 -18.08 44.15 18.52
C VAL A 356 -16.99 45.09 18.00
N GLY A 357 -17.31 45.80 16.92
CA GLY A 357 -16.43 46.73 16.23
C GLY A 357 -15.24 46.06 15.53
N ARG A 358 -14.34 46.89 15.01
CA ARG A 358 -13.14 46.52 14.23
C ARG A 358 -13.35 46.18 12.75
N ASP A 359 -14.42 46.67 12.15
CA ASP A 359 -14.71 46.46 10.74
C ASP A 359 -13.60 47.02 9.82
N GLU A 360 -13.01 48.16 10.18
CA GLU A 360 -11.87 48.73 9.44
C GLU A 360 -10.63 47.82 9.47
N GLN A 361 -10.31 47.21 10.62
CA GLN A 361 -9.19 46.29 10.72
C GLN A 361 -9.47 44.97 9.99
N VAL A 362 -10.72 44.51 9.98
CA VAL A 362 -11.14 43.34 9.19
C VAL A 362 -11.01 43.64 7.70
N ALA A 363 -11.49 44.80 7.24
CA ALA A 363 -11.38 45.21 5.84
C ALA A 363 -9.90 45.32 5.40
N ALA A 364 -9.05 45.97 6.19
CA ALA A 364 -7.63 46.08 5.90
C ALA A 364 -6.94 44.71 5.85
N ALA A 365 -7.29 43.79 6.75
CA ALA A 365 -6.76 42.43 6.72
C ALA A 365 -7.28 41.61 5.54
N ALA A 366 -8.53 41.79 5.14
CA ALA A 366 -9.11 41.18 3.95
C ALA A 366 -8.40 41.66 2.67
N GLU A 367 -8.16 42.95 2.52
CA GLU A 367 -7.40 43.51 1.39
C GLU A 367 -5.99 42.94 1.31
N MET A 368 -5.30 42.78 2.45
CA MET A 368 -3.98 42.14 2.49
C MET A 368 -4.02 40.67 2.06
N ILE A 369 -5.07 39.93 2.44
CA ILE A 369 -5.27 38.54 2.02
C ILE A 369 -5.52 38.48 0.52
N ASP A 370 -6.43 39.31 0.00
CA ASP A 370 -6.83 39.30 -1.40
C ASP A 370 -5.68 39.75 -2.33
N ALA A 371 -4.76 40.59 -1.83
CA ALA A 371 -3.57 41.04 -2.56
C ALA A 371 -2.41 40.02 -2.55
N THR A 372 -2.54 38.89 -1.84
CA THR A 372 -1.45 37.92 -1.65
C THR A 372 -1.86 36.53 -2.16
N GLU A 373 -1.19 35.99 -3.19
CA GLU A 373 -1.48 34.63 -3.69
C GLU A 373 -1.16 33.52 -2.67
N SER A 374 -0.11 33.69 -1.86
CA SER A 374 0.23 32.79 -0.76
C SER A 374 1.12 33.48 0.29
N GLY A 375 0.97 33.12 1.56
CA GLY A 375 1.77 33.71 2.64
C GLY A 375 1.21 33.44 4.04
N VAL A 376 1.86 34.03 5.05
CA VAL A 376 1.44 33.93 6.45
C VAL A 376 1.17 35.33 7.00
N LEU A 377 -0.02 35.54 7.54
CA LEU A 377 -0.40 36.77 8.25
C LEU A 377 -0.28 36.56 9.76
N TRP A 378 0.47 37.44 10.43
CA TRP A 378 0.68 37.36 11.87
C TRP A 378 -0.24 38.34 12.61
N LEU A 379 -1.19 37.79 13.37
CA LEU A 379 -2.12 38.58 14.19
C LEU A 379 -1.60 38.71 15.63
N ALA A 380 -1.00 39.86 15.95
CA ALA A 380 -0.51 40.16 17.29
C ALA A 380 -1.57 40.88 18.17
N GLY A 381 -1.59 40.56 19.47
CA GLY A 381 -2.43 41.28 20.43
C GLY A 381 -2.46 40.61 21.81
N LYS A 382 -2.82 41.37 22.84
CA LYS A 382 -2.89 40.87 24.23
C LYS A 382 -3.86 39.67 24.36
N PRO A 383 -3.68 38.79 25.35
CA PRO A 383 -4.67 37.75 25.68
C PRO A 383 -6.06 38.35 25.91
N GLY A 384 -7.12 37.65 25.51
CA GLY A 384 -8.51 38.13 25.66
C GLY A 384 -8.98 39.18 24.65
N MET A 385 -8.12 39.71 23.77
CA MET A 385 -8.49 40.76 22.81
C MET A 385 -9.37 40.29 21.62
N GLY A 386 -9.95 39.10 21.67
CA GLY A 386 -10.85 38.60 20.62
C GLY A 386 -10.17 38.18 19.31
N LYS A 387 -8.88 37.79 19.33
CA LYS A 387 -8.14 37.33 18.14
C LYS A 387 -8.84 36.20 17.38
N SER A 388 -9.37 35.21 18.10
CA SER A 388 -10.10 34.09 17.51
C SER A 388 -11.40 34.52 16.84
N ALA A 389 -12.13 35.48 17.42
CA ALA A 389 -13.34 36.05 16.83
C ALA A 389 -13.02 36.93 15.60
N PHE A 390 -11.91 37.66 15.64
CA PHE A 390 -11.40 38.42 14.50
C PHE A 390 -11.07 37.51 13.30
N MET A 391 -10.37 36.40 13.54
CA MET A 391 -10.11 35.41 12.49
C MET A 391 -11.41 34.76 11.98
N ALA A 392 -12.35 34.44 12.87
CA ALA A 392 -13.65 33.90 12.48
C ALA A 392 -14.43 34.89 11.57
N LYS A 393 -14.36 36.19 11.83
CA LYS A 393 -14.98 37.23 10.99
C LYS A 393 -14.34 37.28 9.61
N LEU A 394 -13.02 37.28 9.54
CA LEU A 394 -12.27 37.25 8.27
C LEU A 394 -12.62 36.04 7.41
N VAL A 395 -12.66 34.85 8.03
CA VAL A 395 -13.01 33.61 7.34
C VAL A 395 -14.46 33.62 6.88
N ARG A 396 -15.41 34.08 7.71
CA ARG A 396 -16.83 34.19 7.32
C ARG A 396 -17.00 35.14 6.13
N ASP A 397 -16.39 36.32 6.19
CA ASP A 397 -16.50 37.32 5.13
C ASP A 397 -15.82 36.87 3.83
N ALA A 398 -14.74 36.08 3.91
CA ALA A 398 -14.12 35.46 2.74
C ALA A 398 -15.00 34.36 2.13
N LEU A 399 -15.62 33.51 2.96
CA LEU A 399 -16.55 32.48 2.50
C LEU A 399 -17.81 33.06 1.87
N GLU A 400 -18.36 34.14 2.45
CA GLU A 400 -19.52 34.86 1.90
C GLU A 400 -19.18 35.55 0.58
N ARG A 401 -17.98 36.15 0.46
CA ARG A 401 -17.51 36.74 -0.81
C ARG A 401 -17.28 35.68 -1.91
N GLY A 402 -16.76 34.51 -1.56
CA GLY A 402 -16.59 33.40 -2.50
C GLY A 402 -17.89 32.70 -2.93
N GLY A 403 -18.96 32.78 -2.12
CA GLY A 403 -20.26 32.15 -2.40
C GLY A 403 -21.19 32.93 -3.33
N VAL A 404 -20.95 34.23 -3.54
CA VAL A 404 -21.84 35.11 -4.35
C VAL A 404 -21.55 35.00 -5.86
N GLY A 405 -20.43 34.40 -6.27
CA GLY A 405 -20.04 34.22 -7.68
C GLY A 405 -20.80 33.14 -8.47
N HIS A 406 -21.74 32.41 -7.86
CA HIS A 406 -22.48 31.32 -8.53
C HIS A 406 -24.02 31.48 -8.54
N ARG A 407 -24.56 32.63 -8.11
CA ARG A 407 -26.03 32.85 -8.04
C ARG A 407 -26.60 34.00 -8.87
N GLN A 408 -25.84 34.62 -9.76
CA GLN A 408 -26.39 35.63 -10.68
C GLN A 408 -25.99 35.39 -12.13
N GLN A 409 -26.55 34.34 -12.74
CA GLN A 409 -26.92 34.33 -14.16
C GLN A 409 -28.27 33.62 -14.29
N GLY A 410 -29.34 34.38 -14.50
CA GLY A 410 -30.69 33.83 -14.58
C GLY A 410 -31.81 34.86 -14.47
N THR A 411 -31.86 35.75 -15.47
CA THR A 411 -33.08 36.40 -16.00
C THR A 411 -33.96 37.27 -15.09
N HIS A 412 -33.79 38.59 -15.26
CA HIS A 412 -34.91 39.53 -15.37
C HIS A 412 -35.83 39.13 -16.53
N MET A 413 -37.15 39.06 -16.29
CA MET A 413 -38.14 39.59 -17.22
C MET A 413 -39.35 40.11 -16.43
N GLU A 414 -39.70 41.36 -16.72
CA GLU A 414 -40.64 42.21 -16.01
C GLU A 414 -42.12 41.92 -16.31
N SER A 415 -42.96 42.67 -15.56
CA SER A 415 -44.40 42.94 -15.67
C SER A 415 -45.31 41.94 -14.91
N GLU A 416 -46.26 42.35 -14.09
CA GLU A 416 -46.98 43.62 -14.01
C GLU A 416 -47.63 43.78 -12.61
N VAL A 417 -47.62 45.00 -12.09
CA VAL A 417 -48.26 45.40 -10.83
C VAL A 417 -49.73 45.70 -11.10
N LYS A 418 -50.65 45.02 -10.39
CA LYS A 418 -51.96 45.59 -10.04
C LYS A 418 -52.26 45.38 -8.57
N SER A 419 -52.76 46.47 -7.99
CA SER A 419 -52.86 46.80 -6.58
C SER A 419 -54.19 46.36 -5.95
N ASN A 420 -54.07 46.05 -4.66
CA ASN A 420 -54.98 46.35 -3.54
C ASN A 420 -56.40 45.78 -3.48
N GLY A 421 -56.64 45.02 -2.39
CA GLY A 421 -57.97 44.84 -1.79
C GLY A 421 -58.06 43.67 -0.79
N VAL A 422 -57.67 43.90 0.47
CA VAL A 422 -58.03 43.08 1.67
C VAL A 422 -59.39 43.65 2.18
N PRO A 423 -60.36 42.96 2.86
CA PRO A 423 -60.20 41.91 3.91
C PRO A 423 -61.23 40.73 4.05
N VAL A 424 -60.71 39.60 4.57
CA VAL A 424 -61.22 38.62 5.59
C VAL A 424 -62.66 38.01 5.50
N PRO A 425 -63.10 37.06 6.37
CA PRO A 425 -63.51 35.69 6.00
C PRO A 425 -65.01 35.39 6.25
N SER A 426 -65.51 34.23 5.79
CA SER A 426 -66.62 33.53 6.46
C SER A 426 -66.80 32.09 5.95
N ASN A 427 -67.16 31.23 6.90
CA ASN A 427 -67.80 29.90 6.84
C ASN A 427 -68.65 29.66 5.57
N ASP A 428 -68.76 28.47 5.00
CA ASP A 428 -68.90 27.11 5.55
C ASP A 428 -68.07 26.05 4.78
#